data_AF-A0A0W0SPH2-F1
#
_entry.id   AF-A0A0W0SPH2-F1
#
_cell.length_a   1.000
_cell.length_b   1.000
_cell.length_c   1.000
_cell.angle_alpha   90.00
_cell.angle_beta   90.00
_cell.angle_gamma   90.00
#
_symmetry.space_group_name_H-M   'P 1'
#
loop_
_entity.id
_entity.type
_entity.pdbx_description
1 polymer ?
#
loop_
_entity_poly.entity_id
_entity_poly.type
_entity_poly.pdbx_seq_one_letter_code
_entity_poly.pdbx_strand_id
1 'polypeptide(L)'
;MTFKSKLLAFAGALVIAGSSFAAFKAPPACPSVSSIKIAGLSNAEELMEGMYFAYEVSRYDTESNWVFASGPFDADDEEEALEEANKALRYLSGHPIAEPDEDSWICLYEMDEQHFAIAVQSDLIPSPYKIRRYLSKKH
;
A
#
# COMPACT_ATOMS: atom_id res chain seq x y z
N MET A 1 -33.05 52.80 37.54
CA MET A 1 -31.60 52.51 37.44
C MET A 1 -31.19 51.77 38.72
N THR A 2 -30.64 50.57 38.76
CA THR A 2 -29.98 49.71 37.76
C THR A 2 -29.93 48.26 38.31
N PHE A 3 -30.45 47.29 37.55
CA PHE A 3 -30.20 45.86 37.76
C PHE A 3 -28.74 45.57 37.37
N LYS A 4 -27.86 45.38 38.36
CA LYS A 4 -26.47 44.95 38.14
C LYS A 4 -26.19 43.68 38.94
N SER A 5 -26.69 42.54 38.47
CA SER A 5 -26.15 41.26 38.88
C SER A 5 -26.52 40.19 37.86
N LYS A 6 -25.58 39.29 37.59
CA LYS A 6 -25.71 38.05 36.82
C LYS A 6 -25.56 38.14 35.30
N LEU A 7 -24.38 38.49 34.80
CA LEU A 7 -24.01 38.26 33.39
C LEU A 7 -22.49 38.03 33.23
N LEU A 8 -21.88 37.20 34.09
CA LEU A 8 -20.44 36.86 33.99
C LEU A 8 -20.14 35.35 34.10
N ALA A 9 -21.11 34.47 33.82
CA ALA A 9 -20.91 33.03 33.95
C ALA A 9 -21.33 32.22 32.70
N PHE A 10 -21.15 32.76 31.50
CA PHE A 10 -21.54 32.08 30.27
C PHE A 10 -20.56 32.24 29.09
N ALA A 11 -19.25 32.26 29.37
CA ALA A 11 -18.21 32.32 28.33
C ALA A 11 -17.15 31.21 28.47
N GLY A 12 -17.43 30.14 29.22
CA GLY A 12 -16.44 29.09 29.55
C GLY A 12 -16.61 27.74 28.86
N ALA A 13 -17.69 27.49 28.12
CA ALA A 13 -18.06 26.12 27.71
C ALA A 13 -18.03 25.84 26.20
N LEU A 14 -17.53 26.76 25.36
CA LEU A 14 -17.58 26.60 23.89
C LEU A 14 -16.20 26.56 23.22
N VAL A 15 -15.19 25.94 23.85
CA VAL A 15 -13.84 25.82 23.26
C VAL A 15 -13.38 24.36 23.07
N ILE A 16 -14.14 23.36 23.53
CA ILE A 16 -13.70 21.94 23.49
C ILE A 16 -14.40 21.14 22.39
N ALA A 17 -15.20 21.76 21.52
CA ALA A 17 -15.72 21.11 20.32
C ALA A 17 -14.76 21.26 19.12
N GLY A 18 -13.46 21.07 19.36
CA GLY A 18 -12.44 20.93 18.31
C GLY A 18 -12.17 19.44 18.09
N SER A 19 -13.19 18.72 17.66
CA SER A 19 -13.18 17.26 17.54
C SER A 19 -12.03 16.78 16.66
N SER A 20 -11.23 15.88 17.24
CA SER A 20 -10.14 15.12 16.61
C SER A 20 -10.52 14.53 15.24
N PHE A 21 -10.15 15.22 14.16
CA PHE A 21 -10.07 14.64 12.80
C PHE A 21 -8.63 14.78 12.29
N ALA A 22 -7.64 14.40 13.09
CA ALA A 22 -6.23 14.39 12.68
C ALA A 22 -5.68 12.98 12.43
N ALA A 23 -6.50 11.93 12.56
CA ALA A 23 -6.04 10.54 12.47
C ALA A 23 -6.34 9.85 11.13
N PHE A 24 -7.21 10.40 10.28
CA PHE A 24 -7.39 9.89 8.92
C PHE A 24 -6.53 10.75 7.98
N LYS A 25 -5.27 10.35 7.76
CA LYS A 25 -4.52 10.87 6.61
C LYS A 25 -5.35 10.55 5.36
N ALA A 26 -5.47 11.52 4.46
CA ALA A 26 -6.09 11.27 3.16
C ALA A 26 -5.39 10.07 2.49
N PRO A 27 -6.14 9.22 1.76
CA PRO A 27 -5.55 8.09 1.05
C PRO A 27 -4.39 8.58 0.19
N PRO A 28 -3.20 7.95 0.29
CA PRO A 28 -2.09 8.30 -0.57
C PRO A 28 -2.42 7.96 -2.02
N ALA A 29 -1.79 8.65 -2.96
CA ALA A 29 -1.86 8.23 -4.35
C ALA A 29 -1.13 6.89 -4.53
N CYS A 30 -1.76 5.94 -5.23
CA CYS A 30 -1.12 4.70 -5.63
C CYS A 30 0.00 4.97 -6.64
N PRO A 31 1.10 4.19 -6.62
CA PRO A 31 2.13 4.24 -7.66
C PRO A 31 1.54 4.04 -9.06
N SER A 32 1.98 4.83 -10.04
CA SER A 32 1.52 4.60 -11.42
C SER A 32 2.10 3.32 -12.01
N VAL A 33 1.34 2.66 -12.89
CA VAL A 33 1.82 1.50 -13.66
C VAL A 33 3.12 1.82 -14.42
N SER A 34 3.23 3.03 -14.97
CA SER A 34 4.44 3.47 -15.67
C SER A 34 5.66 3.54 -14.75
N SER A 35 5.51 4.08 -13.55
CA SER A 35 6.62 4.20 -12.60
C SER A 35 7.08 2.82 -12.10
N ILE A 36 6.15 1.88 -11.87
CA ILE A 36 6.46 0.49 -11.52
C ILE A 36 7.22 -0.19 -12.66
N LYS A 37 6.75 -0.07 -13.91
CA LYS A 37 7.42 -0.64 -15.08
C LYS A 37 8.84 -0.10 -15.30
N ILE A 38 9.07 1.17 -15.00
CA ILE A 38 10.40 1.80 -15.11
C ILE A 38 11.34 1.33 -14.01
N ALA A 39 10.84 1.21 -12.78
CA ALA A 39 11.64 0.74 -11.65
C ALA A 39 12.04 -0.74 -11.80
N GLY A 40 11.13 -1.56 -12.33
CA GLY A 40 11.31 -3.00 -12.38
C GLY A 40 11.17 -3.64 -11.00
N LEU A 41 11.51 -4.92 -10.92
CA LEU A 41 11.60 -5.70 -9.68
C LEU A 41 13.07 -6.08 -9.46
N SER A 42 13.56 -5.93 -8.22
CA SER A 42 14.96 -6.26 -7.87
C SER A 42 15.12 -7.38 -6.84
N ASN A 43 14.02 -7.85 -6.25
CA ASN A 43 14.03 -8.91 -5.23
C ASN A 43 13.04 -10.00 -5.60
N ALA A 44 13.35 -11.24 -5.26
CA ALA A 44 12.44 -12.37 -5.33
C ALA A 44 12.58 -13.22 -4.07
N GLU A 45 11.48 -13.84 -3.65
CA GLU A 45 11.44 -14.72 -2.49
C GLU A 45 10.53 -15.92 -2.76
N GLU A 46 10.93 -17.07 -2.22
CA GLU A 46 10.16 -18.31 -2.37
C GLU A 46 8.88 -18.26 -1.51
N LEU A 47 7.74 -18.31 -2.19
CA LEU A 47 6.43 -18.40 -1.56
C LEU A 47 6.15 -19.82 -1.06
N MET A 48 6.48 -20.83 -1.86
CA MET A 48 6.51 -22.26 -1.54
C MET A 48 7.38 -23.00 -2.58
N GLU A 49 7.61 -24.29 -2.40
CA GLU A 49 8.51 -25.09 -3.25
C GLU A 49 8.24 -24.85 -4.76
N GLY A 50 9.21 -24.21 -5.43
CA GLY A 50 9.17 -23.91 -6.87
C GLY A 50 8.28 -22.72 -7.28
N MET A 51 7.68 -22.00 -6.33
CA MET A 51 6.84 -20.83 -6.58
C MET A 51 7.34 -19.61 -5.82
N TYR A 52 7.58 -18.53 -6.54
CA TYR A 52 8.20 -17.30 -6.04
C TYR A 52 7.26 -16.10 -6.16
N PHE A 53 7.52 -15.06 -5.39
CA PHE A 53 7.01 -13.73 -5.68
C PHE A 53 8.19 -12.77 -5.79
N ALA A 54 8.05 -11.76 -6.63
CA ALA A 54 9.06 -10.72 -6.80
C ALA A 54 8.53 -9.37 -6.32
N TYR A 55 9.41 -8.54 -5.79
CA TYR A 55 9.03 -7.26 -5.22
C TYR A 55 10.10 -6.17 -5.38
N GLU A 56 9.64 -4.93 -5.28
CA GLU A 56 10.47 -3.74 -5.27
C GLU A 56 10.00 -2.76 -4.19
N VAL A 57 10.96 -2.10 -3.54
CA VAL A 57 10.70 -1.09 -2.52
C VAL A 57 11.10 0.27 -3.07
N SER A 58 10.12 1.10 -3.40
CA SER A 58 10.38 2.41 -3.99
C SER A 58 9.31 3.42 -3.60
N ARG A 59 9.65 4.70 -3.74
CA ARG A 59 8.66 5.78 -3.69
C ARG A 59 7.85 5.88 -4.96
N TYR A 60 8.38 5.35 -6.07
CA TYR A 60 7.82 5.52 -7.40
C TYR A 60 7.58 7.01 -7.70
N ASP A 61 6.42 7.35 -8.23
CA ASP A 61 5.96 8.73 -8.47
C ASP A 61 5.10 9.28 -7.31
N THR A 62 5.28 8.76 -6.09
CA THR A 62 4.48 9.15 -4.92
C THR A 62 5.31 9.75 -3.79
N GLU A 63 4.63 10.30 -2.79
CA GLU A 63 5.28 10.86 -1.60
C GLU A 63 5.62 9.81 -0.52
N SER A 64 5.12 8.58 -0.65
CA SER A 64 5.28 7.50 0.33
C SER A 64 6.14 6.38 -0.22
N ASN A 65 6.72 5.58 0.68
CA ASN A 65 7.36 4.33 0.28
C ASN A 65 6.29 3.26 0.06
N TRP A 66 6.49 2.47 -0.99
CA TRP A 66 5.64 1.37 -1.37
C TRP A 66 6.47 0.12 -1.59
N VAL A 67 5.88 -1.01 -1.25
CA VAL A 67 6.37 -2.31 -1.65
C VAL A 67 5.41 -2.86 -2.66
N PHE A 68 5.83 -2.82 -3.92
CA PHE A 68 5.10 -3.45 -5.01
C PHE A 68 5.56 -4.91 -5.11
N ALA A 69 4.61 -5.84 -5.13
CA ALA A 69 4.86 -7.27 -5.24
C ALA A 69 3.97 -7.90 -6.31
N SER A 70 4.52 -8.88 -7.02
CA SER A 70 3.85 -9.65 -8.06
C SER A 70 4.20 -11.13 -7.96
N GLY A 71 3.30 -12.01 -8.39
CA GLY A 71 3.50 -13.46 -8.42
C GLY A 71 2.18 -14.22 -8.43
N PRO A 72 2.14 -15.53 -8.19
CA PRO A 72 3.31 -16.41 -8.07
C PRO A 72 3.97 -16.67 -9.42
N PHE A 73 5.28 -16.87 -9.43
CA PHE A 73 6.07 -17.27 -10.60
C PHE A 73 6.66 -18.65 -10.36
N ASP A 74 6.43 -19.59 -11.28
CA ASP A 74 7.10 -20.89 -11.27
C ASP A 74 8.56 -20.71 -11.73
N ALA A 75 9.53 -21.11 -10.90
CA ALA A 75 10.95 -20.97 -11.17
C ALA A 75 11.79 -21.95 -10.34
N ASP A 76 12.99 -22.26 -10.80
CA ASP A 76 13.96 -23.11 -10.09
C ASP A 76 14.75 -22.34 -9.02
N ASP A 77 14.90 -21.02 -9.19
CA ASP A 77 15.59 -20.14 -8.24
C ASP A 77 15.09 -18.67 -8.28
N GLU A 78 15.62 -17.85 -7.37
CA GLU A 78 15.27 -16.42 -7.25
C GLU A 78 15.64 -15.59 -8.49
N GLU A 79 16.70 -15.97 -9.21
CA GLU A 79 17.17 -15.23 -10.40
C GLU A 79 16.21 -15.44 -11.56
N GLU A 80 15.83 -16.71 -11.83
CA GLU A 80 14.82 -17.04 -12.83
C GLU A 80 13.47 -16.41 -12.50
N ALA A 81 13.04 -16.48 -11.23
CA ALA A 81 11.81 -15.83 -10.77
C ALA A 81 11.83 -14.31 -11.04
N LEU A 82 12.95 -13.65 -10.78
CA LEU A 82 13.10 -12.22 -10.99
C LEU A 82 13.06 -11.84 -12.47
N GLU A 83 13.67 -12.66 -13.34
CA GLU A 83 13.59 -12.46 -14.78
C GLU A 83 12.16 -12.58 -15.31
N GLU A 84 11.45 -13.65 -14.94
CA GLU A 84 10.06 -13.87 -15.35
C GLU A 84 9.13 -12.79 -14.81
N ALA A 85 9.33 -12.37 -13.56
CA ALA A 85 8.55 -11.30 -12.98
C ALA A 85 8.71 -9.96 -13.71
N ASN A 86 9.94 -9.60 -14.07
CA ASN A 86 10.20 -8.38 -14.85
C ASN A 86 9.61 -8.47 -16.27
N LYS A 87 9.62 -9.67 -16.89
CA LYS A 87 8.93 -9.89 -18.18
C LYS A 87 7.41 -9.72 -18.04
N ALA A 88 6.82 -10.22 -16.95
CA ALA A 88 5.39 -10.15 -16.68
C ALA A 88 4.88 -8.72 -16.43
N LEU A 89 5.74 -7.79 -15.99
CA LEU A 89 5.37 -6.38 -15.82
C LEU A 89 4.78 -5.76 -17.09
N ARG A 90 5.07 -6.27 -18.30
CA ARG A 90 4.42 -5.80 -19.54
C ARG A 90 2.88 -5.88 -19.49
N TYR A 91 2.34 -6.83 -18.74
CA TYR A 91 0.91 -7.05 -18.53
C TYR A 91 0.32 -6.21 -17.40
N LEU A 92 1.15 -5.59 -16.57
CA LEU A 92 0.70 -4.71 -15.50
C LEU A 92 -0.13 -3.55 -16.07
N SER A 93 -1.31 -3.34 -15.50
CA SER A 93 -2.29 -2.34 -15.92
C SER A 93 -3.20 -1.94 -14.76
N GLY A 94 -4.20 -1.10 -15.05
CA GLY A 94 -5.14 -0.57 -14.07
C GLY A 94 -4.83 0.83 -13.57
N HIS A 95 -5.79 1.39 -12.83
CA HIS A 95 -5.70 2.70 -12.18
C HIS A 95 -6.20 2.54 -10.74
N PRO A 96 -5.40 1.92 -9.85
CA PRO A 96 -5.85 1.58 -8.51
C PRO A 96 -6.17 2.81 -7.67
N ILE A 97 -7.11 2.62 -6.77
CA ILE A 97 -7.42 3.54 -5.69
C ILE A 97 -6.86 2.92 -4.41
N ALA A 98 -6.23 3.73 -3.57
CA ALA A 98 -5.70 3.25 -2.30
C ALA A 98 -6.85 2.86 -1.37
N GLU A 99 -6.84 1.59 -0.95
CA GLU A 99 -7.78 1.03 0.01
C GLU A 99 -7.12 0.91 1.38
N PRO A 100 -7.84 1.20 2.48
CA PRO A 100 -7.29 1.04 3.81
C PRO A 100 -7.10 -0.45 4.13
N ASP A 101 -5.93 -0.83 4.62
CA ASP A 101 -5.64 -2.18 5.12
C ASP A 101 -4.90 -2.15 6.46
N GLU A 102 -5.60 -2.58 7.51
CA GLU A 102 -5.14 -2.54 8.91
C GLU A 102 -4.58 -1.14 9.29
N ASP A 103 -3.25 -1.01 9.35
CA ASP A 103 -2.54 0.24 9.67
C ASP A 103 -1.83 0.87 8.45
N SER A 104 -2.18 0.44 7.24
CA SER A 104 -1.53 0.80 5.97
C SER A 104 -2.53 1.02 4.83
N TRP A 105 -2.02 1.25 3.63
CA TRP A 105 -2.82 1.38 2.41
C TRP A 105 -2.37 0.36 1.38
N ILE A 106 -3.31 -0.22 0.65
CA ILE A 106 -3.05 -1.17 -0.42
C ILE A 106 -3.61 -0.67 -1.75
N CYS A 107 -2.90 -0.94 -2.83
CA CYS A 107 -3.30 -0.67 -4.20
C CYS A 107 -3.29 -1.99 -4.97
N LEU A 108 -4.44 -2.36 -5.55
CA LEU A 108 -4.61 -3.60 -6.31
C LEU A 108 -4.53 -3.32 -7.81
N TYR A 109 -3.56 -3.91 -8.48
CA TYR A 109 -3.35 -3.74 -9.92
C TYR A 109 -3.91 -4.91 -10.70
N GLU A 110 -4.08 -4.69 -12.00
CA GLU A 110 -4.45 -5.74 -12.94
C GLU A 110 -3.19 -6.28 -13.62
N MET A 111 -3.11 -7.60 -13.77
CA MET A 111 -2.10 -8.31 -14.55
C MET A 111 -2.82 -9.40 -15.37
N ASP A 112 -2.12 -10.44 -15.81
CA ASP A 112 -2.76 -11.63 -16.35
C ASP A 112 -3.50 -12.43 -15.25
N GLU A 113 -4.24 -13.46 -15.66
CA GLU A 113 -5.07 -14.26 -14.75
C GLU A 113 -4.27 -15.14 -13.77
N GLN A 114 -2.97 -15.32 -14.01
CA GLN A 114 -2.12 -16.20 -13.22
C GLN A 114 -1.40 -15.46 -12.11
N HIS A 115 -1.19 -14.14 -12.27
CA HIS A 115 -0.41 -13.34 -11.34
C HIS A 115 -1.25 -12.28 -10.59
N PHE A 116 -1.04 -12.16 -9.28
CA PHE A 116 -1.41 -10.98 -8.50
C PHE A 116 -0.40 -9.86 -8.72
N ALA A 117 -0.85 -8.62 -8.55
CA ALA A 117 0.00 -7.44 -8.50
C ALA A 117 -0.57 -6.44 -7.47
N ILE A 118 0.21 -6.13 -6.45
CA ILE A 118 -0.23 -5.27 -5.33
C ILE A 118 0.88 -4.30 -4.93
N ALA A 119 0.52 -3.10 -4.47
CA ALA A 119 1.43 -2.22 -3.75
C ALA A 119 0.92 -1.98 -2.34
N VAL A 120 1.76 -2.22 -1.33
CA VAL A 120 1.44 -1.95 0.07
C VAL A 120 2.27 -0.77 0.53
N GLN A 121 1.62 0.26 1.06
CA GLN A 121 2.31 1.42 1.63
C GLN A 121 3.04 0.96 2.88
N SER A 122 4.34 1.19 2.94
CA SER A 122 5.11 0.82 4.12
C SER A 122 6.35 1.70 4.25
N ASP A 123 6.50 2.34 5.41
CA ASP A 123 7.72 3.07 5.77
C ASP A 123 8.88 2.13 6.13
N LEU A 124 8.60 0.82 6.25
CA LEU A 124 9.52 -0.26 6.57
C LEU A 124 9.35 -1.39 5.53
N ILE A 125 10.41 -2.11 5.15
CA ILE A 125 10.24 -3.30 4.28
C ILE A 125 9.26 -4.27 5.00
N PRO A 126 8.07 -4.56 4.44
CA PRO A 126 7.11 -5.45 5.06
C PRO A 126 7.75 -6.82 5.13
N SER A 127 7.69 -7.45 6.30
CA SER A 127 8.27 -8.78 6.46
C SER A 127 7.63 -9.75 5.46
N PRO A 128 8.37 -10.75 4.97
CA PRO A 128 7.84 -11.80 4.09
C PRO A 128 6.53 -12.43 4.61
N TYR A 129 6.40 -12.47 5.94
CA TYR A 129 5.21 -12.94 6.64
C TYR A 129 3.96 -12.09 6.37
N LYS A 130 4.09 -10.76 6.28
CA LYS A 130 2.97 -9.87 5.92
C LYS A 130 2.55 -10.08 4.48
N ILE A 131 3.51 -10.20 3.55
CA ILE A 131 3.22 -10.45 2.13
C ILE A 131 2.48 -11.78 1.98
N ARG A 132 2.99 -12.87 2.56
CA ARG A 132 2.30 -14.19 2.60
C ARG A 132 0.87 -14.11 3.12
N ARG A 133 0.63 -13.33 4.18
CA ARG A 133 -0.71 -13.15 4.75
C ARG A 133 -1.67 -12.50 3.75
N TYR A 134 -1.24 -11.51 2.97
CA TYR A 134 -2.09 -10.93 1.91
C TYR A 134 -2.47 -11.97 0.86
N LEU A 135 -1.51 -12.79 0.43
CA LEU A 135 -1.75 -13.81 -0.58
C LEU A 135 -2.71 -14.90 -0.08
N SER A 136 -2.65 -15.24 1.21
CA SER A 136 -3.56 -16.22 1.82
C SER A 136 -5.02 -15.75 1.94
N LYS A 137 -5.31 -14.43 1.88
CA LYS A 137 -6.68 -13.90 2.02
C LYS A 137 -7.50 -13.97 0.72
N LYS A 138 -6.91 -14.35 -0.42
CA LYS A 138 -7.60 -14.41 -1.73
C LYS A 138 -8.32 -15.75 -2.00
N HIS A 139 -8.57 -16.56 -0.98
CA HIS A 139 -9.34 -17.82 -1.05
C HIS A 139 -10.58 -17.81 -0.16
#